data_AF-A0A1F8QI93-F1
#
_entry.id   AF-A0A1F8QI93-F1
#
_cell.length_a   1.000
_cell.length_b   1.000
_cell.length_c   1.000
_cell.angle_alpha   90.00
_cell.angle_beta   90.00
_cell.angle_gamma   90.00
#
_symmetry.space_group_name_H-M   'P 1'
#
loop_
_entity.id
_entity.type
_entity.pdbx_description
1 polymer ?
#
loop_
_entity_poly.entity_id
_entity_poly.type
_entity_poly.pdbx_seq_one_letter_code
_entity_poly.pdbx_strand_id
1 'polypeptide(L)'
;MKARIPLILLVVFALLVVPMFNTHAQTGPWYYCSATRTSGGSGTYYDPWACSNSTQQNTVTDTICRLGGGTLYRIYTGYYVIYYVNYSPNGCTVVQDGEYTGYPPNTGPDIPLPLIIGGVVAVGLLFVAAGLVLRRKTVSA
;
A
#
# COMPACT_ATOMS: atom_id res chain seq x y z
N MET A 1 12.82 -7.32 39.00
CA MET A 1 12.78 -8.13 37.75
C MET A 1 11.48 -7.98 36.93
N LYS A 2 10.52 -7.10 37.28
CA LYS A 2 9.19 -7.02 36.62
C LYS A 2 9.11 -6.16 35.34
N ALA A 3 10.12 -5.31 35.05
CA ALA A 3 10.10 -4.40 33.89
C ALA A 3 10.80 -4.94 32.62
N ARG A 4 11.40 -6.15 32.67
CA ARG A 4 12.14 -6.72 31.52
C ARG A 4 11.22 -7.36 30.48
N ILE A 5 10.11 -7.95 30.91
CA ILE A 5 9.13 -8.61 30.04
C ILE A 5 8.45 -7.62 29.06
N PRO A 6 7.97 -6.43 29.48
CA PRO A 6 7.36 -5.49 28.53
C PRO A 6 8.38 -4.93 27.52
N LEU A 7 9.64 -4.73 27.93
CA LEU A 7 10.70 -4.29 27.03
C LEU A 7 11.02 -5.35 25.96
N ILE A 8 11.08 -6.62 26.36
CA ILE A 8 11.32 -7.74 25.44
C ILE A 8 10.16 -7.88 24.45
N LEU A 9 8.91 -7.77 24.91
CA LEU A 9 7.73 -7.79 24.04
C LEU A 9 7.73 -6.64 23.03
N LEU A 10 8.14 -5.44 23.43
CA LEU A 10 8.21 -4.27 22.55
C LEU A 10 9.32 -4.43 21.50
N VAL A 11 10.47 -5.01 21.88
CA VAL A 11 11.57 -5.32 20.95
C VAL A 11 11.19 -6.43 19.97
N VAL A 12 10.51 -7.48 20.43
CA VAL A 12 10.01 -8.56 19.56
C VAL A 12 8.94 -8.03 18.60
N PHE A 13 8.03 -7.17 19.08
CA PHE A 13 7.03 -6.53 18.23
C PHE A 13 7.69 -5.61 17.19
N ALA A 14 8.69 -4.81 17.59
CA ALA A 14 9.46 -3.99 16.66
C ALA A 14 10.19 -4.85 15.62
N LEU A 15 10.84 -5.94 16.02
CA LEU A 15 11.56 -6.83 15.11
C LEU A 15 10.64 -7.62 14.16
N LEU A 16 9.40 -7.90 14.54
CA LEU A 16 8.42 -8.58 13.68
C LEU A 16 7.70 -7.61 12.74
N VAL A 17 7.55 -6.34 13.13
CA VAL A 17 6.89 -5.31 12.32
C VAL A 17 7.84 -4.64 11.33
N VAL A 18 9.13 -4.47 11.69
CA VAL A 18 10.15 -3.87 10.79
C VAL A 18 10.31 -4.60 9.44
N PRO A 19 10.36 -5.95 9.35
CA PRO A 19 10.53 -6.61 8.06
C PRO A 19 9.30 -6.54 7.14
N MET A 20 8.12 -6.13 7.64
CA MET A 20 6.95 -5.85 6.79
C MET A 20 7.13 -4.58 5.94
N PHE A 21 8.13 -3.74 6.24
CA PHE A 21 8.46 -2.55 5.45
C PHE A 21 9.63 -2.76 4.49
N ASN A 22 10.09 -4.00 4.29
CA ASN A 22 10.96 -4.34 3.15
C ASN A 22 10.12 -4.38 1.87
N THR A 23 9.44 -3.28 1.55
CA THR A 23 9.10 -2.98 0.17
C THR A 23 10.43 -2.78 -0.53
N HIS A 24 10.70 -3.54 -1.59
CA HIS A 24 11.72 -3.18 -2.57
C HIS A 24 11.59 -1.68 -2.83
N ALA A 25 12.52 -0.90 -2.26
CA ALA A 25 12.53 0.55 -2.41
C ALA A 25 12.97 0.82 -3.85
N GLN A 26 12.03 0.69 -4.77
CA GLN A 26 12.24 1.09 -6.14
C GLN A 26 12.18 2.60 -6.19
N THR A 27 13.34 3.20 -6.41
CA THR A 27 13.60 4.63 -6.43
C THR A 27 13.10 5.27 -7.71
N GLY A 28 11.80 5.11 -8.02
CA GLY A 28 11.18 5.64 -9.23
C GLY A 28 9.72 6.07 -9.00
N PRO A 29 9.16 6.87 -9.92
CA PRO A 29 7.76 7.28 -9.89
C PRO A 29 6.80 6.10 -10.11
N TRP A 30 5.59 6.23 -9.56
CA TRP A 30 4.56 5.20 -9.56
C TRP A 30 3.49 5.59 -10.57
N TYR A 31 3.18 4.69 -11.48
CA TYR A 31 2.20 4.89 -12.55
C TYR A 31 1.10 3.86 -12.45
N TYR A 32 -0.11 4.26 -12.86
CA TYR A 32 -1.29 3.42 -12.80
C TYR A 32 -1.94 3.34 -14.16
N CYS A 33 -2.28 2.12 -14.56
CA CYS A 33 -3.15 1.91 -15.69
C CYS A 33 -4.19 0.84 -15.39
N SER A 34 -5.33 0.88 -16.08
CA SER A 34 -6.49 0.04 -15.80
C SER A 34 -6.84 -0.79 -17.03
N ALA A 35 -7.02 -2.09 -16.82
CA ALA A 35 -7.49 -3.01 -17.85
C ALA A 35 -8.97 -2.81 -18.20
N THR A 36 -9.73 -2.12 -17.34
CA THR A 36 -11.17 -1.88 -17.54
C THR A 36 -11.47 -0.52 -18.17
N ARG A 37 -10.49 0.39 -18.22
CA ARG A 37 -10.63 1.69 -18.90
C ARG A 37 -10.32 1.55 -20.39
N THR A 38 -11.19 2.11 -21.23
CA THR A 38 -11.08 2.01 -22.69
C THR A 38 -10.28 3.15 -23.33
N SER A 39 -10.09 4.28 -22.65
CA SER A 39 -9.37 5.45 -23.18
C SER A 39 -8.83 6.38 -22.09
N GLY A 40 -7.74 7.09 -22.41
CA GLY A 40 -7.29 8.27 -21.67
C GLY A 40 -6.54 7.98 -20.36
N GLY A 41 -6.41 9.03 -19.54
CA GLY A 41 -5.78 9.02 -18.22
C GLY A 41 -4.51 9.87 -18.11
N SER A 42 -4.17 10.28 -16.90
CA SER A 42 -2.92 10.96 -16.53
C SER A 42 -1.87 10.01 -15.95
N GLY A 43 -2.20 8.73 -15.78
CA GLY A 43 -1.32 7.73 -15.19
C GLY A 43 -1.30 7.78 -13.65
N THR A 44 -2.23 8.53 -13.05
CA THR A 44 -2.40 8.62 -11.59
C THR A 44 -3.40 7.59 -11.10
N TYR A 45 -3.44 7.30 -9.80
CA TYR A 45 -4.39 6.34 -9.26
C TYR A 45 -5.86 6.73 -9.53
N TYR A 46 -6.19 8.01 -9.33
CA TYR A 46 -7.54 8.53 -9.52
C TYR A 46 -7.93 8.67 -11.00
N ASP A 47 -6.95 8.79 -11.88
CA ASP A 47 -7.12 8.91 -13.32
C ASP A 47 -6.08 8.04 -14.07
N PRO A 48 -6.24 6.70 -14.00
CA PRO A 48 -5.27 5.76 -14.52
C PRO A 48 -5.33 5.72 -16.05
N TRP A 49 -4.19 5.41 -16.68
CA TRP A 49 -4.15 5.19 -18.12
C TRP A 49 -5.00 3.99 -18.56
N ALA A 50 -5.49 4.00 -19.79
CA ALA A 50 -6.10 2.83 -20.39
C ALA A 50 -5.03 1.76 -20.72
N CYS A 51 -5.29 0.51 -20.32
CA CYS A 51 -4.46 -0.67 -20.55
C CYS A 51 -5.34 -1.89 -20.86
N SER A 52 -6.44 -1.70 -21.59
CA SER A 52 -7.41 -2.77 -21.87
C SER A 52 -6.92 -3.76 -22.93
N ASN A 53 -5.89 -3.40 -23.70
CA ASN A 53 -5.23 -4.27 -24.68
C ASN A 53 -3.71 -4.05 -24.71
N SER A 54 -3.00 -4.92 -25.43
CA SER A 54 -1.53 -4.90 -25.53
C SER A 54 -1.00 -3.62 -26.18
N THR A 55 -1.69 -3.07 -27.19
CA THR A 55 -1.29 -1.81 -27.84
C THR A 55 -1.30 -0.64 -26.86
N GLN A 56 -2.34 -0.54 -26.04
CA GLN A 56 -2.44 0.48 -25.01
C GLN A 56 -1.39 0.29 -23.92
N GLN A 57 -1.18 -0.95 -23.48
CA GLN A 57 -0.14 -1.27 -22.51
C GLN A 57 1.25 -0.87 -23.01
N ASN A 58 1.59 -1.19 -24.27
CA ASN A 58 2.87 -0.83 -24.88
C ASN A 58 3.05 0.69 -24.95
N THR A 59 1.98 1.42 -25.29
CA THR A 59 1.99 2.89 -25.33
C THR A 59 2.29 3.48 -23.95
N VAL A 60 1.69 2.90 -22.90
CA VAL A 60 1.93 3.31 -21.52
C VAL A 60 3.37 3.01 -21.09
N THR A 61 3.87 1.80 -21.36
CA THR A 61 5.25 1.43 -20.99
C THR A 61 6.29 2.27 -21.73
N ASP A 62 6.07 2.58 -23.02
CA ASP A 62 6.93 3.48 -23.79
C ASP A 62 6.94 4.89 -23.20
N THR A 63 5.78 5.39 -22.79
CA THR A 63 5.66 6.69 -22.13
C THR A 63 6.46 6.73 -20.84
N ILE A 64 6.28 5.74 -19.96
CA ILE A 64 7.03 5.62 -18.70
C ILE A 64 8.53 5.53 -18.97
N CYS A 65 8.91 4.83 -20.03
CA CYS A 65 10.31 4.70 -20.38
C CYS A 65 10.96 6.03 -20.77
N ARG A 66 10.25 6.85 -21.57
CA ARG A 66 10.68 8.21 -21.93
C ARG A 66 10.77 9.14 -20.72
N LEU A 67 10.02 8.85 -19.65
CA LEU A 67 10.07 9.57 -18.39
C LEU A 67 11.21 9.12 -17.45
N GLY A 68 12.06 8.17 -17.89
CA GLY A 68 13.19 7.67 -17.11
C GLY A 68 12.92 6.36 -16.37
N GLY A 69 11.78 5.71 -16.63
CA GLY A 69 11.38 4.46 -15.98
C GLY A 69 10.57 4.66 -14.70
N GLY A 70 10.22 3.56 -14.05
CA GLY A 70 9.41 3.55 -12.83
C GLY A 70 8.64 2.24 -12.63
N THR A 71 7.66 2.30 -11.73
CA THR A 71 6.79 1.17 -11.42
C THR A 71 5.42 1.41 -12.02
N LEU A 72 4.94 0.48 -12.85
CA LEU A 72 3.61 0.50 -13.44
C LEU A 72 2.72 -0.55 -12.76
N TYR A 73 1.63 -0.09 -12.17
CA TYR A 73 0.56 -0.94 -11.65
C TYR A 73 -0.54 -1.07 -12.71
N ARG A 74 -0.74 -2.29 -13.22
CA ARG A 74 -1.87 -2.61 -14.09
C ARG A 74 -3.02 -3.18 -13.26
N ILE A 75 -4.11 -2.45 -13.20
CA ILE A 75 -5.25 -2.72 -12.32
C ILE A 75 -6.32 -3.52 -13.07
N TYR A 76 -6.75 -4.61 -12.46
CA TYR A 76 -7.89 -5.44 -12.87
C TYR A 76 -8.97 -5.41 -11.79
N THR A 77 -10.11 -6.04 -12.07
CA THR A 77 -11.15 -6.23 -11.07
C THR A 77 -10.69 -7.25 -10.02
N GLY A 78 -10.30 -6.76 -8.84
CA GLY A 78 -9.95 -7.60 -7.68
C GLY A 78 -8.47 -7.98 -7.55
N TYR A 79 -7.62 -7.61 -8.50
CA TYR A 79 -6.18 -7.84 -8.45
C TYR A 79 -5.41 -6.81 -9.30
N TYR A 80 -4.09 -6.76 -9.14
CA TYR A 80 -3.20 -5.91 -9.93
C TYR A 80 -1.90 -6.65 -10.28
N VAL A 81 -1.28 -6.24 -11.38
CA VAL A 81 0.04 -6.72 -11.81
C VAL A 81 1.04 -5.59 -11.67
N ILE A 82 2.24 -5.90 -11.15
CA ILE A 82 3.35 -4.96 -11.08
C ILE A 82 4.27 -5.17 -12.28
N TYR A 83 4.58 -4.07 -12.97
CA TYR A 83 5.60 -4.02 -14.01
C TYR A 83 6.68 -3.03 -13.63
N TYR A 84 7.93 -3.45 -13.75
CA TYR A 84 9.11 -2.62 -13.58
C TYR A 84 9.60 -2.16 -14.94
N VAL A 85 9.53 -0.86 -15.19
CA VAL A 85 9.97 -0.24 -16.43
C VAL A 85 11.32 0.40 -16.16
N ASN A 86 12.39 -0.24 -16.63
CA ASN A 86 13.75 0.25 -16.47
C ASN A 86 14.21 0.91 -17.77
N TYR A 87 14.57 2.19 -17.68
CA TYR A 87 15.22 2.91 -18.76
C TYR A 87 16.74 2.66 -18.72
N SER A 88 17.29 2.23 -19.85
CA SER A 88 18.73 2.09 -20.09
C SER A 88 19.12 2.86 -21.35
N PRO A 89 20.37 3.37 -21.46
CA PRO A 89 20.87 3.94 -22.71
C PRO A 89 20.73 3.01 -23.92
N ASN A 90 20.65 1.70 -23.68
CA ASN A 90 20.54 0.67 -24.72
C ASN A 90 19.10 0.25 -25.02
N GLY A 91 18.10 0.79 -24.31
CA GLY A 91 16.70 0.49 -24.54
C GLY A 91 15.84 0.47 -23.28
N CYS A 92 14.57 0.13 -23.48
CA CYS A 92 13.59 -0.01 -22.41
C CYS A 92 13.40 -1.48 -22.03
N THR A 93 13.55 -1.81 -20.76
CA THR A 93 13.26 -3.16 -20.27
C THR A 93 12.05 -3.12 -19.36
N VAL A 94 11.01 -3.86 -19.73
CA VAL A 94 9.81 -4.05 -18.92
C VAL A 94 9.83 -5.44 -18.32
N VAL A 95 9.86 -5.54 -16.99
CA VAL A 95 9.86 -6.81 -16.25
C VAL A 95 8.56 -6.92 -15.46
N GLN A 96 7.81 -7.98 -15.67
CA GLN A 96 6.67 -8.30 -14.82
C GLN A 96 7.16 -8.94 -13.53
N ASP A 97 6.76 -8.40 -12.38
CA ASP A 97 7.11 -8.94 -11.06
C ASP A 97 6.17 -10.07 -10.66
N GLY A 98 4.86 -9.78 -10.64
CA GLY A 98 3.85 -10.71 -10.18
C GLY A 98 2.44 -10.14 -10.18
N GLU A 99 1.48 -11.04 -9.93
CA GLU A 99 0.08 -10.75 -9.68
C GLU A 99 -0.19 -10.70 -8.18
N TYR A 100 -0.91 -9.67 -7.75
CA TYR A 100 -1.23 -9.41 -6.36
C TYR A 100 -2.73 -9.17 -6.21
N THR A 101 -3.34 -9.81 -5.23
CA THR A 101 -4.76 -9.64 -4.92
C THR A 101 -5.03 -8.29 -4.27
N GLY A 102 -6.17 -7.67 -4.59
CA GLY A 102 -6.61 -6.42 -3.99
C GLY A 102 -6.21 -5.18 -4.80
N TYR A 103 -5.90 -4.09 -4.09
CA TYR A 103 -5.55 -2.81 -4.67
C TYR A 103 -4.04 -2.54 -4.57
N PRO A 104 -3.44 -1.82 -5.53
CA PRO A 104 -2.03 -1.45 -5.45
C PRO A 104 -1.66 -0.76 -4.13
N PRO A 105 -0.40 -0.84 -3.67
CA PRO A 105 0.03 -0.11 -2.48
C PRO A 105 -0.22 1.41 -2.64
N ASN A 106 -0.52 2.10 -1.54
CA ASN A 106 -0.84 3.54 -1.52
C ASN A 106 -2.06 3.96 -2.36
N THR A 107 -3.00 3.02 -2.58
CA THR A 107 -4.28 3.31 -3.25
C THR A 107 -5.51 3.08 -2.38
N GLY A 108 -5.30 2.80 -1.08
CA GLY A 108 -6.38 2.77 -0.11
C GLY A 108 -7.02 4.15 0.07
N PRO A 109 -8.18 4.23 0.75
CA PRO A 109 -8.69 5.53 1.18
C PRO A 109 -7.58 6.25 1.94
N ASP A 110 -7.24 7.46 1.50
CA ASP A 110 -6.37 8.38 2.24
C ASP A 110 -7.12 8.77 3.52
N ILE A 111 -7.11 7.86 4.51
CA ILE A 111 -7.59 8.17 5.84
C ILE A 111 -6.47 9.00 6.46
N PRO A 112 -6.70 10.30 6.74
CA PRO A 112 -5.70 11.13 7.38
C PRO A 112 -5.18 10.42 8.61
N LEU A 113 -3.84 10.35 8.75
CA LEU A 113 -3.21 9.75 9.94
C LEU A 113 -3.84 10.20 11.26
N PRO A 114 -4.24 11.49 11.44
CA PRO A 114 -4.96 11.94 12.64
C PRO A 114 -6.26 11.20 12.92
N LEU A 115 -7.02 10.78 11.89
CA LEU A 115 -8.26 10.03 12.05
C LEU A 115 -8.02 8.58 12.46
N ILE A 116 -6.97 7.94 11.93
CA ILE A 116 -6.56 6.59 12.36
C ILE A 116 -6.16 6.62 13.84
N ILE A 117 -5.30 7.57 14.21
CA ILE A 117 -4.86 7.74 15.60
C ILE A 117 -6.06 8.05 16.51
N GLY A 118 -6.94 8.97 16.10
CA GLY A 118 -8.15 9.32 16.84
C GLY A 118 -9.08 8.13 17.08
N GLY A 119 -9.30 7.30 16.05
CA GLY A 119 -10.11 6.08 16.16
C GLY A 119 -9.51 5.07 17.14
N VAL A 120 -8.20 4.82 17.06
CA VAL A 120 -7.52 3.89 17.98
C VAL A 120 -7.57 4.40 19.43
N VAL A 121 -7.35 5.70 19.65
CA VAL A 121 -7.43 6.31 20.98
C VAL A 121 -8.85 6.22 21.54
N ALA A 122 -9.88 6.51 20.73
CA ALA A 122 -11.28 6.43 21.16
C ALA A 122 -11.68 5.00 21.55
N VAL A 123 -11.28 4.01 20.75
CA VAL A 123 -11.51 2.58 21.06
C VAL A 123 -10.76 2.18 22.34
N GLY A 124 -9.50 2.62 22.50
CA GLY A 124 -8.72 2.40 23.72
C GLY A 124 -9.40 2.96 24.97
N LEU A 125 -9.92 4.20 24.91
CA LEU A 125 -10.64 4.83 26.01
C LEU A 125 -11.95 4.10 26.35
N LEU A 126 -12.67 3.60 25.33
CA LEU A 126 -13.86 2.78 25.50
C LEU A 126 -13.55 1.49 26.29
N PHE A 127 -12.46 0.81 25.95
CA PHE A 127 -12.04 -0.39 26.69
C PHE A 127 -11.65 -0.07 28.14
N VAL A 128 -10.94 1.04 28.39
CA VAL A 128 -10.59 1.47 29.75
C VAL A 128 -11.84 1.79 30.57
N ALA A 129 -12.80 2.52 29.99
CA ALA A 129 -14.06 2.85 30.65
C ALA A 129 -14.90 1.59 30.95
N ALA A 130 -15.01 0.66 30.01
CA ALA A 130 -15.69 -0.62 30.20
C ALA A 130 -15.05 -1.43 31.34
N GLY A 131 -13.71 -1.51 31.38
CA GLY A 131 -12.98 -2.16 32.48
C GLY A 131 -13.27 -1.51 33.85
N LEU A 132 -13.36 -0.18 33.91
CA LEU A 132 -13.70 0.57 35.12
C LEU A 132 -15.12 0.30 35.61
N VAL A 133 -16.09 0.20 34.70
CA VAL A 133 -17.48 -0.13 35.02
C VAL A 133 -17.61 -1.56 35.56
N LEU A 134 -16.94 -2.52 34.93
CA LEU A 134 -16.93 -3.91 35.40
C LEU A 134 -16.31 -4.03 36.79
N ARG A 135 -15.21 -3.31 37.05
CA ARG A 135 -14.53 -3.31 38.35
C ARG A 135 -15.38 -2.70 39.46
N ARG A 136 -16.23 -1.71 39.16
CA ARG A 136 -17.17 -1.13 40.13
C ARG A 136 -18.29 -2.11 40.48
N LYS A 137 -18.79 -2.88 39.50
CA LYS A 137 -19.84 -3.88 39.74
C LYS A 137 -19.37 -5.05 40.62
N THR A 138 -18.10 -5.46 40.53
CA THR A 138 -17.55 -6.55 41.34
C THR A 138 -17.20 -6.16 42.79
N VAL A 139 -17.11 -4.87 43.11
CA VAL A 139 -16.82 -4.39 44.49
C VAL A 139 -18.10 -4.05 45.27
N SER A 140 -19.25 -3.93 44.58
CA SER A 140 -20.57 -3.71 45.20
C SER A 140 -21.40 -4.98 45.36
N ALA A 141 -20.81 -6.15 45.11
CA ALA A 141 -21.36 -7.47 45.45
C ALA A 141 -20.55 -8.07 46.60
#